data_AF-A0A1W1C5C8-F1
#
_entry.id   AF-A0A1W1C5C8-F1
#
_cell.length_a   1.000
_cell.length_b   1.000
_cell.length_c   1.000
_cell.angle_alpha   90.00
_cell.angle_beta   90.00
_cell.angle_gamma   90.00
#
_symmetry.space_group_name_H-M   'P 1'
#
loop_
_entity.id
_entity.type
_entity.pdbx_description
1 polymer ?
#
loop_
_entity_poly.entity_id
_entity_poly.type
_entity_poly.pdbx_seq_one_letter_code
_entity_poly.pdbx_strand_id
1 'polypeptide(L)'
;MIQEIVNKELRGYHLTTGRTLAQYNNAAQTKRSEKLNKRYDEDILLVSEADAADFTSERVILKSEWGETTPLKVKITDKVQPKTLFTTFHHAESKINRLFGDARDELIMTAAFKSVKVSVIPYE
;
A
#
# COMPACT_ATOMS: atom_id res chain seq x y z
N MET A 1 -6.96 -4.69 12.33
CA MET A 1 -6.50 -5.95 11.71
C MET A 1 -6.41 -7.10 12.69
N ILE A 2 -5.44 -7.15 13.62
CA ILE A 2 -5.25 -8.34 14.48
C ILE A 2 -6.52 -8.71 15.24
N GLN A 3 -7.14 -7.75 15.93
CA GLN A 3 -8.40 -7.99 16.65
C GLN A 3 -9.52 -8.47 15.71
N GLU A 4 -9.63 -7.87 14.53
CA GLU A 4 -10.63 -8.25 13.53
C GLU A 4 -10.37 -9.67 12.99
N ILE A 5 -9.10 -10.08 12.81
CA ILE A 5 -8.74 -11.45 12.40
C ILE A 5 -9.06 -12.44 13.52
N VAL A 6 -8.66 -12.15 14.75
CA VAL A 6 -8.90 -12.99 15.93
C VAL A 6 -10.40 -13.23 16.13
N ASN A 7 -11.20 -12.18 15.93
CA ASN A 7 -12.66 -12.24 16.07
C ASN A 7 -13.37 -12.79 14.82
N LYS A 8 -12.66 -13.03 13.71
CA LYS A 8 -13.24 -13.36 12.39
C LYS A 8 -14.20 -12.29 11.85
N GLU A 9 -13.90 -11.03 12.14
CA GLU A 9 -14.66 -9.84 11.78
C GLU A 9 -13.86 -8.93 10.84
N LEU A 10 -12.94 -9.47 10.04
CA LEU A 10 -12.15 -8.68 9.09
C LEU A 10 -13.08 -7.99 8.08
N ARG A 11 -13.29 -6.69 8.28
CA ARG A 11 -14.16 -5.84 7.47
C ARG A 11 -13.34 -4.73 6.83
N GLY A 12 -13.44 -4.63 5.50
CA GLY A 12 -12.70 -3.65 4.70
C GLY A 12 -11.28 -4.13 4.37
N TYR A 13 -10.49 -3.21 3.81
CA TYR A 13 -9.15 -3.49 3.33
C TYR A 13 -8.08 -2.99 4.30
N HIS A 14 -7.03 -3.79 4.48
CA HIS A 14 -5.82 -3.37 5.19
C HIS A 14 -4.65 -3.28 4.23
N LEU A 15 -3.98 -2.13 4.22
CA LEU A 15 -2.75 -1.93 3.46
C LEU A 15 -1.55 -2.35 4.28
N THR A 16 -0.66 -3.12 3.66
CA THR A 16 0.71 -3.32 4.09
C THR A 16 1.69 -2.80 3.03
N THR A 17 2.92 -2.49 3.47
CA THR A 17 3.95 -1.92 2.60
C THR A 17 5.18 -2.82 2.52
N GLY A 18 5.82 -2.86 1.36
CA GLY A 18 7.06 -3.61 1.15
C GLY A 18 8.09 -2.88 0.30
N ARG A 19 9.07 -3.64 -0.18
CA ARG A 19 10.13 -3.15 -1.05
C ARG A 19 10.18 -3.96 -2.33
N THR A 20 10.62 -3.34 -3.40
CA THR A 20 11.06 -4.02 -4.62
C THR A 20 12.58 -4.17 -4.65
N LEU A 21 13.08 -5.06 -5.50
CA LEU A 21 14.52 -5.25 -5.71
C LEU A 21 15.21 -4.02 -6.32
N ALA A 22 14.48 -3.25 -7.15
CA ALA A 22 15.07 -2.16 -7.93
C ALA A 22 15.35 -0.88 -7.13
N GLN A 23 14.61 -0.66 -6.04
CA GLN A 23 14.60 0.63 -5.33
C GLN A 23 15.06 0.47 -3.87
N TYR A 24 15.78 1.48 -3.38
CA TYR A 24 16.28 1.54 -2.01
C TYR A 24 15.57 2.67 -1.25
N ASN A 25 14.85 2.30 -0.17
CA ASN A 25 14.07 3.22 0.66
C ASN A 25 13.21 4.19 -0.16
N ASN A 26 13.35 5.50 -0.02
CA ASN A 26 12.57 6.50 -0.75
C ASN A 26 13.09 6.80 -2.16
N ALA A 27 13.82 5.85 -2.75
CA ALA A 27 14.47 5.95 -4.06
C ALA A 27 15.48 7.12 -4.21
N ALA A 28 15.84 7.87 -3.15
CA ALA A 28 16.67 9.08 -3.29
C ALA A 28 18.03 8.82 -3.97
N GLN A 29 18.60 7.64 -3.74
CA GLN A 29 19.84 7.17 -4.36
C GLN A 29 19.59 6.45 -5.69
N THR A 30 18.68 5.47 -5.67
CA THR A 30 18.41 4.55 -6.79
C THR A 30 17.74 5.23 -7.97
N LYS A 31 16.99 6.33 -7.72
CA LYS A 31 16.39 7.15 -8.78
C LYS A 31 17.38 7.85 -9.70
N ARG A 32 18.65 7.91 -9.34
CA ARG A 32 19.71 8.46 -10.19
C ARG A 32 20.22 7.43 -11.20
N SER A 33 19.87 6.15 -11.04
CA SER A 33 20.19 5.10 -11.99
C SER A 33 19.02 4.88 -12.95
N GLU A 34 19.18 5.29 -14.20
CA GLU A 34 18.18 5.10 -15.24
C GLU A 34 17.78 3.61 -15.38
N LYS A 35 18.76 2.70 -15.30
CA LYS A 35 18.51 1.25 -15.39
C LYS A 35 17.65 0.72 -14.24
N LEU A 36 17.81 1.24 -13.03
CA LEU A 36 17.00 0.83 -11.88
C LEU A 36 15.59 1.43 -11.95
N ASN A 37 15.47 2.71 -12.29
CA ASN A 37 14.17 3.36 -12.47
C ASN A 37 13.32 2.70 -13.54
N LYS A 38 13.91 2.35 -14.69
CA LYS A 38 13.20 1.63 -15.76
C LYS A 38 12.65 0.26 -15.34
N ARG A 39 13.13 -0.32 -14.24
CA ARG A 39 12.62 -1.60 -13.72
C ARG A 39 11.42 -1.44 -12.78
N TYR A 40 11.26 -0.26 -12.18
CA TYR A 40 10.18 0.03 -11.23
C TYR A 40 10.06 1.54 -11.08
N ASP A 41 9.15 2.15 -11.85
CA ASP A 41 8.99 3.59 -12.06
C ASP A 41 7.74 4.17 -11.36
N GLU A 42 6.82 3.33 -10.88
CA GLU A 42 5.70 3.74 -10.03
C GLU A 42 5.43 2.72 -8.90
N ASP A 43 4.79 3.15 -7.80
CA ASP A 43 4.29 2.21 -6.78
C ASP A 43 2.97 1.59 -7.27
N ILE A 44 2.88 0.26 -7.30
CA ILE A 44 1.72 -0.49 -7.81
C ILE A 44 0.95 -1.11 -6.64
N LEU A 45 -0.37 -0.96 -6.64
CA LEU A 45 -1.26 -1.61 -5.68
C LEU A 45 -1.53 -3.05 -6.10
N LEU A 46 -1.04 -4.01 -5.34
CA LEU A 46 -1.37 -5.41 -5.48
C LEU A 46 -2.66 -5.76 -4.75
N VAL A 47 -3.55 -6.43 -5.46
CA VAL A 47 -4.88 -6.84 -4.99
C VAL A 47 -5.05 -8.35 -5.20
N SER A 48 -5.66 -9.03 -4.23
CA SER A 48 -5.92 -10.47 -4.33
C SER A 48 -6.90 -10.77 -5.46
N GLU A 49 -6.71 -11.88 -6.18
CA GLU A 49 -7.68 -12.38 -7.18
C GLU A 49 -9.09 -12.56 -6.59
N ALA A 50 -9.19 -12.96 -5.32
CA ALA A 50 -10.46 -13.12 -4.63
C ALA A 50 -11.24 -11.80 -4.40
N ASP A 51 -10.53 -10.66 -4.46
CA ASP A 51 -11.09 -9.32 -4.26
C ASP A 51 -11.25 -8.55 -5.57
N ALA A 52 -10.87 -9.12 -6.72
CA ALA A 52 -10.81 -8.41 -8.00
C ALA A 52 -12.13 -7.74 -8.40
N ALA A 53 -13.27 -8.34 -8.03
CA ALA A 53 -14.61 -7.79 -8.29
C ALA A 53 -14.86 -6.43 -7.62
N ASP A 54 -14.18 -6.13 -6.51
CA ASP A 54 -14.30 -4.86 -5.78
C ASP A 54 -13.45 -3.73 -6.43
N PHE A 55 -12.54 -4.06 -7.35
CA PHE A 55 -11.60 -3.13 -7.98
C PHE A 55 -11.91 -2.97 -9.48
N THR A 56 -12.89 -2.12 -9.78
CA THR A 56 -13.43 -1.96 -11.14
C THR A 56 -12.72 -0.92 -12.00
N SER A 57 -11.73 -0.20 -11.46
CA SER A 57 -10.96 0.87 -12.14
C SER A 57 -9.49 0.49 -12.28
N GLU A 58 -8.82 0.99 -13.33
CA GLU A 58 -7.37 0.75 -13.53
C GLU A 58 -6.54 1.38 -12.40
N ARG A 59 -7.00 2.52 -11.88
CA ARG A 59 -6.37 3.23 -10.78
C ARG A 59 -7.36 3.45 -9.65
N VAL A 60 -6.86 3.46 -8.42
CA VAL A 60 -7.64 3.75 -7.22
C VAL A 60 -6.91 4.69 -6.29
N ILE A 61 -7.66 5.48 -5.52
CA ILE A 61 -7.14 6.22 -4.38
C ILE A 61 -7.40 5.40 -3.13
N LEU A 62 -6.34 5.18 -2.34
CA LEU A 62 -6.50 4.65 -0.99
C LEU A 62 -6.67 5.80 -0.02
N LYS A 63 -7.62 5.68 0.90
CA LYS A 63 -7.90 6.69 1.91
C LYS A 63 -7.97 6.07 3.31
N SER A 64 -7.37 6.75 4.26
CA SER A 64 -7.42 6.47 5.70
C SER A 64 -7.96 7.69 6.44
N GLU A 65 -8.05 7.61 7.77
CA GLU A 65 -8.38 8.80 8.59
C GLU A 65 -7.28 9.88 8.56
N TRP A 66 -6.03 9.52 8.25
CA TRP A 66 -4.88 10.44 8.26
C TRP A 66 -4.60 11.12 6.91
N GLY A 67 -5.16 10.58 5.82
CA GLY A 67 -4.92 11.09 4.48
C GLY A 67 -5.18 10.07 3.39
N GLU A 68 -4.72 10.40 2.19
CA GLU A 68 -4.97 9.64 0.96
C GLU A 68 -3.75 9.62 0.03
N THR A 69 -3.69 8.61 -0.83
CA THR A 69 -2.66 8.46 -1.87
C THR A 69 -2.99 9.31 -3.09
N THR A 70 -2.04 9.46 -4.01
CA THR A 70 -2.41 9.71 -5.41
C THR A 70 -3.00 8.42 -6.02
N PRO A 71 -3.62 8.50 -7.21
CA PRO A 71 -4.16 7.31 -7.89
C PRO A 71 -3.08 6.26 -8.18
N LEU A 72 -3.20 5.10 -7.53
CA LEU A 72 -2.29 3.97 -7.69
C LEU A 72 -2.82 3.02 -8.75
N LYS A 73 -1.94 2.53 -9.63
CA LYS A 73 -2.28 1.48 -10.58
C LYS A 73 -2.60 0.17 -9.85
N VAL A 74 -3.73 -0.44 -10.19
CA VAL A 74 -4.15 -1.73 -9.65
C VAL A 74 -3.52 -2.87 -10.44
N LYS A 75 -3.03 -3.88 -9.71
CA LYS A 75 -2.57 -5.14 -10.28
C LYS A 75 -3.15 -6.30 -9.48
N ILE A 76 -4.01 -7.07 -10.12
CA ILE A 76 -4.57 -8.31 -9.56
C ILE A 76 -3.49 -9.39 -9.52
N THR A 77 -3.40 -10.16 -8.43
CA THR A 77 -2.41 -11.22 -8.23
C THR A 77 -2.84 -12.24 -7.17
N ASP A 78 -2.33 -13.47 -7.30
CA ASP A 78 -2.36 -14.55 -6.32
C ASP A 78 -1.37 -14.40 -5.15
N LYS A 79 -0.50 -13.38 -5.16
CA LYS A 79 0.59 -13.21 -4.18
C LYS A 79 0.19 -12.54 -2.87
N VAL A 80 -1.06 -12.06 -2.78
CA VAL A 80 -1.58 -11.39 -1.58
C VAL A 80 -2.89 -12.03 -1.14
N GLN A 81 -3.09 -12.07 0.17
CA GLN A 81 -4.26 -12.68 0.79
C GLN A 81 -5.50 -11.79 0.61
N PRO A 82 -6.72 -12.38 0.61
CA PRO A 82 -7.95 -11.60 0.57
C PRO A 82 -8.01 -10.54 1.68
N LYS A 83 -8.59 -9.38 1.36
CA LYS A 83 -8.69 -8.17 2.19
C LYS A 83 -7.34 -7.57 2.63
N THR A 84 -6.24 -8.04 2.06
CA THR A 84 -4.90 -7.47 2.23
C THR A 84 -4.45 -6.81 0.95
N LEU A 85 -4.13 -5.53 1.04
CA LEU A 85 -3.53 -4.76 -0.04
C LEU A 85 -2.04 -4.63 0.19
N PHE A 86 -1.25 -4.67 -0.88
CA PHE A 86 0.19 -4.45 -0.81
C PHE A 86 0.61 -3.37 -1.79
N THR A 87 1.49 -2.48 -1.36
CA THR A 87 2.20 -1.57 -2.25
C THR A 87 3.62 -1.30 -1.75
N THR A 88 4.44 -0.68 -2.58
CA THR A 88 5.74 -0.14 -2.17
C THR A 88 5.61 1.33 -1.78
N PHE A 89 6.68 1.92 -1.24
CA PHE A 89 6.71 3.32 -0.78
C PHE A 89 7.89 4.09 -1.38
N HIS A 90 8.34 3.67 -2.57
CA HIS A 90 9.58 4.17 -3.15
C HIS A 90 9.39 5.53 -3.81
N HIS A 91 8.19 5.84 -4.32
CA HIS A 91 7.91 7.06 -5.06
C HIS A 91 7.12 8.03 -4.19
N ALA A 92 7.74 9.17 -3.84
CA ALA A 92 7.11 10.18 -2.99
C ALA A 92 5.81 10.74 -3.57
N GLU A 93 5.67 10.71 -4.90
CA GLU A 93 4.45 11.11 -5.62
C GLU A 93 3.23 10.29 -5.22
N SER A 94 3.41 8.99 -4.93
CA SER A 94 2.37 8.04 -4.51
C SER A 94 1.71 8.42 -3.16
N LYS A 95 2.39 9.24 -2.35
CA LYS A 95 1.91 9.69 -1.02
C LYS A 95 1.52 8.56 -0.05
N ILE A 96 2.08 7.35 -0.19
CA ILE A 96 1.75 6.19 0.67
C ILE A 96 1.86 6.48 2.16
N ASN A 97 2.92 7.20 2.57
CA ASN A 97 3.13 7.53 3.98
C ASN A 97 2.09 8.51 4.55
N ARG A 98 1.26 9.17 3.73
CA ARG A 98 0.13 9.98 4.21
C ARG A 98 -1.03 9.15 4.74
N LEU A 99 -1.03 7.84 4.48
CA LEU A 99 -2.01 6.92 5.04
C LEU A 99 -1.74 6.57 6.49
N PHE A 100 -0.58 6.92 7.05
CA PHE A 100 -0.18 6.53 8.41
C PHE A 100 -0.13 7.76 9.31
N GLY A 101 -0.73 7.65 10.50
CA GLY A 101 -0.59 8.66 11.56
C GLY A 101 0.60 8.39 12.48
N ASP A 102 0.57 9.01 13.66
CA ASP A 102 1.64 8.95 14.67
C ASP A 102 1.58 7.72 15.59
N ALA A 103 0.75 6.73 15.23
CA ALA A 103 0.60 5.49 15.96
C ALA A 103 1.93 4.71 15.99
N ARG A 104 2.31 4.25 17.18
CA ARG A 104 3.57 3.57 17.44
C ARG A 104 3.46 2.63 18.62
N ASP A 105 4.39 1.69 18.71
CA ASP A 105 4.57 0.86 19.89
C ASP A 105 4.90 1.72 21.13
N GLU A 106 4.32 1.40 22.28
CA GLU A 106 4.45 2.21 23.50
C GLU A 106 5.83 2.09 24.17
N LEU A 107 6.53 0.97 23.98
CA LEU A 107 7.80 0.68 24.64
C LEU A 107 8.98 1.04 23.75
N ILE A 108 8.95 0.59 22.49
CA ILE A 108 10.05 0.76 21.53
C ILE A 108 9.83 1.92 20.56
N MET A 109 8.70 2.61 20.65
CA MET A 109 8.37 3.82 19.87
C MET A 109 8.43 3.62 18.35
N THR A 110 8.36 2.37 17.89
CA THR A 110 8.40 2.01 16.47
C THR A 110 7.04 2.29 15.83
N ALA A 111 7.02 3.06 14.76
CA ALA A 111 5.80 3.47 14.07
C ALA A 111 5.09 2.30 13.36
N ALA A 112 3.75 2.38 13.31
CA ALA A 112 2.86 1.35 12.81
C ALA A 112 2.73 1.32 11.27
N PHE A 113 3.83 1.08 10.54
CA PHE A 113 3.85 1.16 9.06
C PHE A 113 3.38 -0.11 8.32
N LYS A 114 3.03 -1.19 9.02
CA LYS A 114 2.78 -2.51 8.41
C LYS A 114 1.32 -2.91 8.30
N SER A 115 0.42 -2.17 8.90
CA SER A 115 -1.01 -2.40 8.76
C SER A 115 -1.74 -1.09 8.96
N VAL A 116 -2.52 -0.69 7.97
CA VAL A 116 -3.46 0.42 8.11
C VAL A 116 -4.76 0.13 7.38
N LYS A 117 -5.89 0.42 8.03
CA LYS A 117 -7.20 0.24 7.43
C LYS A 117 -7.43 1.34 6.41
N VAL A 118 -7.90 0.97 5.22
CA VAL A 118 -8.16 1.91 4.13
C VAL A 118 -9.52 1.66 3.47
N SER A 119 -10.13 2.73 2.99
CA SER A 119 -11.17 2.66 1.96
C SER A 119 -10.53 2.76 0.57
N VAL A 120 -11.19 2.12 -0.39
CA VAL A 120 -10.79 2.12 -1.80
C VAL A 120 -11.76 3.03 -2.55
N ILE A 121 -11.24 4.03 -3.24
CA ILE A 121 -12.02 4.98 -4.03
C ILE A 121 -11.62 4.79 -5.49
N PRO A 122 -12.54 4.40 -6.39
CA PRO A 122 -12.26 4.32 -7.83
C PRO A 122 -11.75 5.65 -8.38
N TYR A 123 -10.81 5.60 -9.32
CA TYR A 123 -10.29 6.78 -10.02
C TYR A 123 -10.50 6.62 -11.53
N GLU A 124 -11.01 7.68 -12.17
CA GLU A 124 -11.29 7.77 -13.62
C GLU A 124 -10.03 8.11 -14.43
#